data_AF-R0KHU5-F1
#
_entry.id   AF-R0KHU5-F1
#
_cell.length_a   1.000
_cell.length_b   1.000
_cell.length_c   1.000
_cell.angle_alpha   90.00
_cell.angle_beta   90.00
_cell.angle_gamma   90.00
#
_symmetry.space_group_name_H-M   'P 1'
#
loop_
_entity.id
_entity.type
_entity.pdbx_description
1 polymer ?
#
loop_
_entity_poly.entity_id
_entity_poly.type
_entity_poly.pdbx_seq_one_letter_code
_entity_poly.pdbx_strand_id
1 'polypeptide(L)'
;MRRRNLVESVTKDYLKKCTYHKVTDSLCPVFGLGYVVKESGQNFTVLAVKGGVVGITIDWNCDLDWPVRHCKPVYQFHGLYNDDSNVSPGFNFR
;
A
#
# COMPACT_ATOMS: atom_id res chain seq x y z
N MET A 1 -11.39 -19.26 9.51
CA MET A 1 -9.92 -19.26 9.30
C MET A 1 -9.40 -17.84 9.53
N ARG A 2 -8.23 -17.65 10.19
CA ARG A 2 -7.65 -16.32 10.43
C ARG A 2 -6.29 -16.20 9.73
N ARG A 3 -6.12 -15.15 8.92
CA ARG A 3 -4.87 -14.88 8.19
C ARG A 3 -4.33 -13.49 8.56
N ARG A 4 -3.01 -13.31 8.49
CA ARG A 4 -2.31 -12.05 8.70
C ARG A 4 -1.48 -11.74 7.46
N ASN A 5 -1.20 -10.47 7.21
CA ASN A 5 -0.30 -10.04 6.12
C ASN A 5 1.18 -10.41 6.38
N LEU A 6 1.54 -10.72 7.63
CA LEU A 6 2.78 -11.41 7.99
C LEU A 6 2.61 -12.92 7.74
N VAL A 7 2.92 -13.34 6.52
CA VAL A 7 2.87 -14.75 6.11
C VAL A 7 4.09 -15.52 6.61
N GLU A 8 4.09 -16.85 6.50
CA GLU A 8 5.08 -17.74 7.09
C GLU A 8 6.52 -17.47 6.62
N SER A 9 6.71 -16.98 5.39
CA SER A 9 8.03 -16.65 4.84
C SER A 9 8.60 -15.32 5.36
N VAL A 10 7.80 -14.52 6.07
CA VAL A 10 8.20 -13.21 6.61
C VAL A 10 8.81 -13.40 7.99
N THR A 11 10.14 -13.30 8.06
CA THR A 11 10.90 -13.45 9.31
C THR A 11 11.21 -12.10 9.96
N LYS A 12 11.62 -12.11 11.24
CA LYS A 12 12.05 -10.88 11.95
C LYS A 12 13.22 -10.19 11.26
N ASP A 13 14.19 -10.95 10.76
CA ASP A 13 15.37 -10.36 10.12
C ASP A 13 15.07 -9.83 8.71
N TYR A 14 14.11 -10.45 8.02
CA TYR A 14 13.55 -9.88 6.78
C TYR A 14 12.84 -8.55 7.07
N LEU A 15 11.97 -8.48 8.08
CA LEU A 15 11.23 -7.26 8.42
C LEU A 15 12.12 -6.06 8.79
N LYS A 16 13.32 -6.30 9.33
CA LYS A 16 14.27 -5.23 9.66
C LYS A 16 14.89 -4.57 8.41
N LYS A 17 14.89 -5.26 7.27
CA LYS A 17 15.64 -4.86 6.07
C LYS A 17 14.74 -4.64 4.84
N CYS A 18 13.57 -5.28 4.81
CA CYS A 18 12.72 -5.24 3.64
C CYS A 18 12.06 -3.86 3.49
N THR A 19 11.81 -3.49 2.24
CA THR A 19 10.89 -2.41 1.87
C THR A 19 10.06 -2.94 0.73
N TYR A 20 8.75 -2.70 0.78
CA TYR A 20 7.81 -3.18 -0.22
C TYR A 20 8.22 -2.72 -1.62
N HIS A 21 8.21 -3.67 -2.54
CA HIS A 21 8.25 -3.42 -3.97
C HIS A 21 7.42 -4.52 -4.65
N LYS A 22 6.57 -4.13 -5.61
CA LYS A 22 5.57 -5.03 -6.20
C LYS A 22 6.15 -6.32 -6.79
N VAL A 23 7.41 -6.28 -7.25
CA VAL A 23 8.07 -7.42 -7.91
C VAL A 23 9.07 -8.14 -6.99
N THR A 24 9.91 -7.39 -6.28
CA THR A 24 11.05 -7.98 -5.56
C THR A 24 10.70 -8.38 -4.13
N ASP A 25 9.81 -7.62 -3.48
CA ASP A 25 9.53 -7.74 -2.04
C ASP A 25 8.02 -7.57 -1.76
N SER A 26 7.19 -8.24 -2.57
CA SER A 26 5.72 -8.08 -2.57
C SER A 26 5.02 -8.48 -1.27
N LEU A 27 5.72 -9.19 -0.39
CA LEU A 27 5.22 -9.61 0.93
C LEU A 27 5.76 -8.76 2.09
N CYS A 28 6.61 -7.77 1.81
CA CYS A 28 7.06 -6.83 2.83
C CYS A 28 5.92 -5.85 3.19
N PRO A 29 5.50 -5.73 4.46
CA PRO A 29 4.46 -4.79 4.87
C PRO A 29 5.01 -3.40 5.27
N VAL A 30 6.26 -3.08 4.89
CA VAL A 30 6.93 -1.81 5.21
C VAL A 30 7.01 -1.00 3.92
N PHE A 31 6.33 0.13 3.85
CA PHE A 31 6.15 0.89 2.62
C PHE A 31 6.87 2.24 2.69
N GLY A 32 7.62 2.58 1.65
CA GLY A 32 8.13 3.95 1.48
C GLY A 32 7.01 4.87 1.00
N LEU A 33 6.75 5.98 1.71
CA LEU A 33 5.66 6.90 1.37
C LEU A 33 5.79 7.46 -0.07
N GLY A 34 7.01 7.76 -0.51
CA GLY A 34 7.26 8.19 -1.89
C GLY A 34 6.88 7.13 -2.94
N TYR A 35 7.13 5.85 -2.64
CA TYR A 35 6.71 4.74 -3.50
C TYR A 35 5.19 4.61 -3.55
N VAL A 36 4.53 4.66 -2.38
CA VAL A 36 3.07 4.58 -2.25
C VAL A 36 2.38 5.69 -3.07
N VAL A 37 2.84 6.93 -2.93
CA VAL A 37 2.27 8.08 -3.67
C VAL A 37 2.58 7.99 -5.16
N LYS A 38 3.77 7.52 -5.54
CA LYS A 38 4.12 7.34 -6.96
C LYS A 38 3.24 6.27 -7.62
N GLU A 39 3.09 5.12 -6.98
CA GLU A 39 2.27 4.02 -7.50
C GLU A 39 0.77 4.35 -7.49
N SER A 40 0.34 5.31 -6.68
CA SER A 40 -1.03 5.84 -6.72
C SER A 40 -1.31 6.75 -7.92
N GLY A 41 -0.27 7.07 -8.70
CA GLY A 41 -0.33 7.99 -9.83
C GLY A 41 -0.19 9.47 -9.44
N GLN A 42 0.15 9.76 -8.18
CA GLN A 42 0.26 11.13 -7.66
C GLN A 42 1.73 11.59 -7.54
N ASN A 43 1.94 12.91 -7.47
CA ASN A 43 3.26 13.48 -7.24
C ASN A 43 3.47 13.76 -5.73
N PHE A 44 4.50 13.14 -5.14
CA PHE A 44 4.79 13.26 -3.70
C PHE A 44 5.02 14.71 -3.25
N THR A 45 5.82 15.48 -3.98
CA THR A 45 6.16 16.85 -3.60
C THR A 45 4.93 17.76 -3.61
N VAL A 46 4.05 17.59 -4.60
CA VAL A 46 2.79 18.35 -4.69
C VAL A 46 1.85 17.96 -3.55
N LEU A 47 1.67 16.66 -3.33
CA LEU A 47 0.79 16.11 -2.29
C LEU A 47 1.26 16.49 -0.87
N ALA A 48 2.57 16.53 -0.63
CA ALA A 48 3.13 16.90 0.68
C ALA A 48 2.92 18.38 1.03
N VAL A 49 2.87 19.27 0.03
CA VAL A 49 2.68 20.72 0.25
C VAL A 49 1.22 21.06 0.56
N LYS A 50 0.27 20.53 -0.23
CA LYS A 50 -1.16 20.83 -0.05
C LYS A 50 -1.85 19.88 0.94
N GLY A 51 -1.20 18.78 1.28
CA GLY A 51 -1.86 17.61 1.85
C GLY A 51 -2.66 16.85 0.79
N GLY A 52 -3.08 15.63 1.11
CA GLY A 52 -3.89 14.82 0.21
C GLY A 52 -4.18 13.45 0.78
N VAL A 53 -4.88 12.63 -0.01
CA VAL A 53 -5.31 11.29 0.38
C VAL A 53 -4.84 10.26 -0.64
N VAL A 54 -4.24 9.19 -0.14
CA VAL A 54 -3.89 7.98 -0.91
C VAL A 54 -4.67 6.80 -0.34
N GLY A 55 -5.36 6.07 -1.20
CA GLY A 55 -5.99 4.80 -0.84
C GLY A 55 -5.00 3.65 -0.96
N ILE A 56 -4.99 2.75 0.03
CA ILE A 56 -4.24 1.49 -0.02
C ILE A 56 -5.24 0.35 0.04
N THR A 57 -5.34 -0.41 -1.05
CA THR A 57 -6.17 -1.61 -1.13
C THR A 57 -5.31 -2.82 -0.78
N ILE A 58 -5.78 -3.62 0.17
CA ILE A 58 -5.18 -4.91 0.53
C ILE A 58 -6.15 -6.00 0.08
N ASP A 59 -5.88 -6.57 -1.08
CA ASP A 59 -6.72 -7.61 -1.68
C ASP A 59 -6.34 -9.01 -1.19
N TRP A 60 -7.35 -9.81 -0.87
CA TRP A 60 -7.24 -11.19 -0.40
C TRP A 60 -8.11 -12.11 -1.27
N ASN A 61 -7.72 -12.24 -2.53
CA ASN A 61 -8.35 -13.21 -3.42
C ASN A 61 -7.76 -14.61 -3.16
N CYS A 62 -8.49 -15.41 -2.37
CA CYS A 62 -8.02 -16.71 -1.90
C CYS A 62 -9.01 -17.82 -2.26
N ASP A 63 -8.52 -18.84 -2.96
CA ASP A 63 -9.21 -20.11 -3.13
C ASP A 63 -8.99 -20.98 -1.89
N LEU A 64 -10.09 -21.29 -1.18
CA LEU A 64 -10.06 -22.00 0.10
C LEU A 64 -9.93 -23.52 -0.04
N ASP A 65 -10.01 -24.05 -1.26
CA ASP A 65 -9.70 -25.47 -1.53
C ASP A 65 -8.18 -25.73 -1.42
N TRP A 66 -7.37 -24.68 -1.60
CA TRP A 66 -5.92 -24.75 -1.45
C TRP A 66 -5.45 -24.47 -0.02
N PRO A 67 -4.25 -24.96 0.36
CA PRO A 67 -3.67 -24.65 1.65
C PRO A 67 -3.50 -23.12 1.87
N VAL A 68 -3.73 -22.67 3.11
CA VAL A 68 -3.70 -21.25 3.50
C VAL A 68 -2.46 -20.46 3.09
N ARG A 69 -1.33 -21.14 2.90
CA ARG A 69 -0.05 -20.54 2.44
C ARG A 69 -0.15 -19.90 1.06
N HIS A 70 -1.13 -20.31 0.23
CA HIS A 70 -1.40 -19.73 -1.08
C HIS A 70 -2.22 -18.43 -0.97
N CYS A 71 -2.93 -18.23 0.13
CA CYS A 71 -3.65 -17.00 0.43
C CYS A 71 -2.66 -15.93 0.92
N LYS A 72 -2.29 -15.02 0.02
CA LYS A 72 -1.33 -13.92 0.23
C LYS A 72 -1.97 -12.58 -0.17
N PRO A 73 -1.67 -11.49 0.54
CA PRO A 73 -2.23 -10.19 0.21
C PRO A 73 -1.59 -9.62 -1.06
N VAL A 74 -2.37 -8.90 -1.84
CA VAL A 74 -1.88 -8.05 -2.94
C VAL A 74 -2.17 -6.60 -2.59
N TYR A 75 -1.19 -5.72 -2.75
CA TYR A 75 -1.33 -4.30 -2.44
C TYR A 75 -1.50 -3.48 -3.72
N GLN A 76 -2.45 -2.55 -3.70
CA GLN A 76 -2.65 -1.56 -4.75
C GLN A 76 -2.81 -0.18 -4.14
N PHE A 77 -2.35 0.84 -4.86
CA PHE A 77 -2.33 2.22 -4.39
C PHE A 77 -3.13 3.08 -5.37
N HIS A 78 -3.96 3.98 -4.84
CA HIS A 78 -4.89 4.76 -5.64
C HIS A 78 -4.91 6.22 -5.18
N GLY A 79 -4.82 7.15 -6.12
CA GLY A 79 -5.12 8.55 -5.84
C GLY A 79 -6.62 8.73 -5.66
N LEU A 80 -7.05 9.28 -4.52
CA LEU A 80 -8.47 9.44 -4.19
C LEU A 80 -8.99 10.87 -4.43
N TYR A 81 -8.13 11.79 -4.91
CA TYR A 81 -8.47 13.19 -5.17
C TYR A 81 -8.17 13.56 -6.62
N ASN A 82 -9.08 14.31 -7.23
CA ASN A 82 -8.87 15.00 -8.50
C ASN A 82 -8.82 16.51 -8.23
N ASP A 83 -7.68 17.15 -8.49
CA ASP A 83 -7.44 18.58 -8.17
C ASP A 83 -8.16 19.52 -9.15
N ASP A 84 -8.66 19.02 -10.29
CA ASP A 84 -9.14 19.83 -11.40
C ASP A 84 -10.54 20.46 -11.20
N SER A 85 -11.30 20.05 -10.17
CA SER A 85 -12.70 20.48 -10.00
C SER A 85 -13.06 21.09 -8.65
N ASN A 86 -12.11 21.22 -7.71
CA ASN A 86 -12.44 21.53 -6.32
C ASN A 86 -11.99 22.94 -5.88
N VAL A 87 -12.92 23.67 -5.26
CA VAL A 87 -12.71 25.01 -4.66
C VAL A 87 -11.72 24.96 -3.48
N SER A 88 -11.44 23.78 -2.94
CA SER A 88 -10.52 23.55 -1.81
C SER A 88 -9.62 22.33 -2.09
N PRO A 89 -8.45 22.51 -2.73
CA PRO A 89 -7.53 21.41 -3.00
C PRO A 89 -6.75 21.00 -1.74
N GLY A 90 -6.37 19.72 -1.69
CA GLY A 90 -5.56 19.14 -0.60
C GLY A 90 -6.35 18.72 0.65
N PHE A 91 -5.63 18.38 1.72
CA PHE A 91 -6.20 17.89 2.98
C PHE A 91 -5.46 18.47 4.19
N ASN A 92 -6.17 19.15 5.10
CA ASN A 92 -5.62 19.76 6.31
C ASN A 92 -6.65 19.75 7.46
N PHE A 93 -6.18 19.91 8.70
CA PHE A 93 -7.01 19.98 9.91
C PHE A 93 -6.31 20.83 10.99
N ARG A 94 -7.04 21.25 12.03
CA ARG A 94 -6.53 22.03 13.16
C ARG A 94 -6.80 21.32 14.48
#